data_AF-A0A0B1SWG9-F1
#
_entry.id   AF-A0A0B1SWG9-F1
#
_cell.length_a   1.000
_cell.length_b   1.000
_cell.length_c   1.000
_cell.angle_alpha   90.00
_cell.angle_beta   90.00
_cell.angle_gamma   90.00
#
_symmetry.space_group_name_H-M   'P 1'
#
loop_
_entity.id
_entity.type
_entity.pdbx_description
1 polymer ?
#
loop_
_entity_poly.entity_id
_entity_poly.type
_entity_poly.pdbx_seq_one_letter_code
_entity_poly.pdbx_strand_id
1 'polypeptide(L)'
;MFNAAVIFAEHRFYGESQPFGNDSYASISNMGYLTSEQALADYAALLFALKTPGNGLRVSYPQNATVIAFGGSYGGMLSAWFRIKYPHVVTGAWAASAPLIYFRGGGVDQGAFDAITTKTFVNAGCNRFIVANSWNAILNLSSTDSGRAFLNNQFRIDPKSLITSTDGGWNLNYYFREAIEYMAMVDYPYPTGFLEPLPGWPVNVGDDTSSTHVACTYMNSPGSNFTDEQLATMMYNAANIYYNSTGSLQYNCIDPTYCGDPGTAGLGNDALGWPWQECSEIVIDMCSRGGTNDFFWDECGKDSIALLIEQCNDTFATFNWTTDVWNIQAVNLLYGLSLNGVSNIILTQGELDPWSGGGYKTSSAGVSQDRGIYVLPIPGAAHHLDLRTPNTCDPNTVANARYQIFLDTLDN
;
A
#
# COMPACT_ATOMS: atom_id res chain seq x y z
N MET A 1 8.05 -28.67 -0.25
CA MET A 1 7.05 -28.09 0.67
C MET A 1 7.52 -28.37 2.09
N PHE A 2 7.60 -27.35 2.96
CA PHE A 2 8.25 -27.42 4.28
C PHE A 2 7.59 -28.35 5.31
N ASN A 3 6.49 -29.03 4.98
CA ASN A 3 5.67 -29.82 5.91
C ASN A 3 5.37 -29.06 7.22
N ALA A 4 5.00 -27.79 7.08
CA ALA A 4 4.80 -26.86 8.18
C ALA A 4 3.31 -26.67 8.48
N ALA A 5 3.00 -26.36 9.74
CA ALA A 5 1.72 -25.79 10.10
C ALA A 5 1.65 -24.33 9.62
N VAL A 6 0.46 -23.89 9.20
CA VAL A 6 0.22 -22.51 8.75
C VAL A 6 -0.70 -21.83 9.76
N ILE A 7 -0.25 -20.71 10.31
CA ILE A 7 -0.99 -19.90 11.27
C ILE A 7 -1.11 -18.49 10.68
N PHE A 8 -2.34 -18.06 10.41
CA PHE A 8 -2.65 -16.66 10.13
C PHE A 8 -3.17 -16.03 11.42
N ALA A 9 -2.40 -15.12 11.99
CA ALA A 9 -2.79 -14.36 13.17
C ALA A 9 -3.36 -13.01 12.73
N GLU A 10 -4.65 -12.80 12.97
CA GLU A 10 -5.29 -11.52 12.68
C GLU A 10 -4.71 -10.42 13.58
N HIS A 11 -4.51 -9.24 13.01
CA HIS A 11 -3.97 -8.09 13.74
C HIS A 11 -5.06 -7.51 14.65
N ARG A 12 -4.71 -7.11 15.88
CA ARG A 12 -5.64 -6.41 16.77
C ARG A 12 -6.27 -5.19 16.06
N PHE A 13 -7.53 -4.91 16.37
CA PHE A 13 -8.38 -3.88 15.75
C PHE A 13 -8.81 -4.13 14.30
N TYR A 14 -8.39 -5.24 13.68
CA TYR A 14 -8.83 -5.60 12.34
C TYR A 14 -9.67 -6.87 12.39
N GLY A 15 -10.69 -6.94 11.53
CA GLY A 15 -11.60 -8.07 11.42
C GLY A 15 -12.34 -8.34 12.73
N GLU A 16 -12.27 -9.58 13.20
CA GLU A 16 -12.96 -10.01 14.42
C GLU A 16 -12.13 -9.73 15.69
N SER A 17 -10.85 -9.38 15.54
CA SER A 17 -9.90 -9.17 16.62
C SER A 17 -10.01 -7.78 17.26
N GLN A 18 -11.18 -7.48 17.83
CA GLN A 18 -11.53 -6.17 18.39
C GLN A 18 -11.36 -6.14 19.92
N PRO A 19 -10.31 -5.48 20.48
CA PRO A 19 -10.04 -5.55 21.93
C PRO A 19 -11.17 -5.00 22.81
N PHE A 20 -11.98 -4.09 22.27
CA PHE A 20 -13.14 -3.50 22.93
C PHE A 20 -14.45 -3.75 22.18
N GLY A 21 -14.50 -4.77 21.31
CA GLY A 21 -15.65 -5.03 20.45
C GLY A 21 -15.98 -3.82 19.58
N ASN A 22 -17.26 -3.45 19.51
CA ASN A 22 -17.73 -2.28 18.74
C ASN A 22 -17.15 -0.94 19.22
N ASP A 23 -16.62 -0.88 20.45
CA ASP A 23 -16.07 0.35 21.02
C ASP A 23 -14.57 0.52 20.70
N SER A 24 -13.95 -0.38 19.92
CA SER A 24 -12.51 -0.32 19.64
C SER A 24 -12.08 1.01 19.01
N TYR A 25 -12.95 1.62 18.20
CA TYR A 25 -12.73 2.93 17.57
C TYR A 25 -13.52 4.08 18.20
N ALA A 26 -14.11 3.88 19.40
CA ALA A 26 -14.98 4.88 20.02
C ALA A 26 -14.23 6.06 20.65
N SER A 27 -12.91 5.95 20.88
CA SER A 27 -12.11 6.99 21.51
C SER A 27 -10.61 6.82 21.23
N ILE A 28 -9.86 7.92 21.37
CA ILE A 28 -8.38 7.89 21.35
C ILE A 28 -7.82 6.95 22.42
N SER A 29 -8.45 6.84 23.60
CA SER A 29 -7.95 5.95 24.65
C SER A 29 -8.07 4.47 24.27
N ASN A 30 -9.11 4.10 23.50
CA ASN A 30 -9.27 2.74 23.01
C ASN A 30 -8.32 2.49 21.84
N MET A 31 -8.26 3.40 20.87
CA MET A 31 -7.32 3.31 19.74
C MET A 31 -5.85 3.37 20.18
N GLY A 32 -5.54 3.96 21.34
CA GLY A 32 -4.18 3.97 21.91
C GLY A 32 -3.57 2.59 22.19
N TYR A 33 -4.36 1.50 22.13
CA TYR A 33 -3.86 0.12 22.20
C TYR A 33 -3.56 -0.50 20.81
N LEU A 34 -3.84 0.22 19.73
CA LEU A 34 -3.49 -0.13 18.36
C LEU A 34 -2.08 0.39 18.06
N THR A 35 -1.08 -0.38 18.49
CA THR A 35 0.34 -0.12 18.20
C THR A 35 0.99 -1.38 17.66
N SER A 36 2.11 -1.22 16.94
CA SER A 36 2.83 -2.34 16.36
C SER A 36 3.49 -3.21 17.43
N GLU A 37 4.00 -2.63 18.54
CA GLU A 37 4.61 -3.42 19.61
C GLU A 37 3.59 -4.31 20.31
N GLN A 38 2.38 -3.79 20.50
CA GLN A 38 1.24 -4.52 21.04
C GLN A 38 0.83 -5.68 20.13
N ALA A 39 0.76 -5.46 18.81
CA ALA A 39 0.50 -6.52 17.84
C ALA A 39 1.60 -7.60 17.85
N LEU A 40 2.88 -7.20 17.92
CA LEU A 40 4.00 -8.15 18.03
C LEU A 40 3.94 -8.95 19.34
N ALA A 41 3.51 -8.33 20.44
CA ALA A 41 3.31 -9.01 21.71
C ALA A 41 2.17 -10.05 21.63
N ASP A 42 1.08 -9.74 20.91
CA ASP A 42 -0.01 -10.70 20.67
C ASP A 42 0.50 -11.93 19.91
N TYR A 43 1.29 -11.72 18.86
CA TYR A 43 1.87 -12.82 18.08
C TYR A 43 2.81 -13.68 18.93
N ALA A 44 3.63 -13.06 19.78
CA ALA A 44 4.50 -13.77 20.71
C ALA A 44 3.69 -14.61 21.72
N ALA A 45 2.64 -14.02 22.31
CA ALA A 45 1.76 -14.69 23.25
C ALA A 45 0.99 -15.85 22.61
N LEU A 46 0.51 -15.68 21.38
CA LEU A 46 -0.15 -16.73 20.60
C LEU A 46 0.79 -17.91 20.36
N LEU A 47 2.02 -17.66 19.91
CA LEU A 47 3.00 -18.73 19.67
C LEU A 47 3.41 -19.44 20.96
N PHE A 48 3.55 -18.71 22.07
CA PHE A 48 3.78 -19.31 23.39
C PHE A 48 2.62 -20.22 23.80
N ALA A 49 1.37 -19.76 23.65
CA ALA A 49 0.19 -20.56 23.95
C ALA A 49 0.12 -21.81 23.08
N LEU A 50 0.30 -21.68 21.76
CA LEU A 50 0.29 -22.79 20.81
C LEU A 50 1.41 -23.81 21.08
N LYS A 51 2.53 -23.40 21.66
CA LYS A 51 3.63 -24.30 22.06
C LYS A 51 3.48 -24.85 23.49
N THR A 52 2.44 -24.46 24.23
CA THR A 52 2.18 -24.93 25.59
C THR A 52 1.30 -26.18 25.56
N PRO A 53 1.77 -27.34 26.07
CA PRO A 53 0.96 -28.54 26.16
C PRO A 53 -0.28 -28.32 27.02
N GLY A 54 -1.44 -28.80 26.56
CA GLY A 54 -2.70 -28.60 27.27
C GLY A 54 -3.18 -27.14 27.27
N ASN A 55 -2.70 -26.32 26.33
CA ASN A 55 -3.33 -25.03 26.06
C ASN A 55 -4.84 -25.24 25.83
N GLY A 56 -5.67 -24.28 26.23
CA GLY A 56 -7.12 -24.36 26.01
C GLY A 56 -7.54 -24.24 24.55
N LEU A 57 -6.59 -24.26 23.61
CA LEU A 57 -6.82 -24.17 22.18
C LEU A 57 -6.98 -25.59 21.60
N ARG A 58 -7.55 -25.69 20.41
CA ARG A 58 -7.78 -26.98 19.74
C ARG A 58 -6.51 -27.62 19.19
N VAL A 59 -5.39 -26.90 19.19
CA VAL A 59 -4.13 -27.32 18.59
C VAL A 59 -2.96 -26.92 19.49
N SER A 60 -1.94 -27.78 19.54
CA SER A 60 -0.64 -27.48 20.14
C SER A 60 0.50 -28.01 19.27
N TYR A 61 1.64 -27.35 19.34
CA TYR A 61 2.85 -27.69 18.59
C TYR A 61 4.01 -27.98 19.54
N PRO A 62 5.02 -28.75 19.10
CA PRO A 62 6.23 -28.99 19.90
C PRO A 62 6.90 -27.69 20.32
N GLN A 63 7.40 -27.64 21.56
CA GLN A 63 8.09 -26.44 22.09
C GLN A 63 9.29 -26.03 21.23
N ASN A 64 10.00 -27.00 20.65
CA ASN A 64 11.16 -26.79 19.78
C ASN A 64 10.79 -26.59 18.29
N ALA A 65 9.50 -26.43 17.94
CA ALA A 65 9.12 -26.17 16.57
C ALA A 65 9.72 -24.85 16.06
N THR A 66 10.41 -24.90 14.92
CA THR A 66 10.91 -23.71 14.21
C THR A 66 9.75 -22.83 13.76
N VAL A 67 9.89 -21.51 13.91
CA VAL A 67 8.88 -20.55 13.48
C VAL A 67 9.52 -19.57 12.50
N ILE A 68 8.92 -19.44 11.32
CA ILE A 68 9.27 -18.43 10.33
C ILE A 68 8.09 -17.48 10.19
N ALA A 69 8.34 -16.17 10.33
CA ALA A 69 7.32 -15.14 10.13
C ALA A 69 7.21 -14.78 8.64
N PHE A 70 5.99 -14.61 8.13
CA PHE A 70 5.71 -14.22 6.75
C PHE A 70 4.77 -13.04 6.75
N GLY A 71 5.01 -12.08 5.86
CA GLY A 71 4.08 -10.98 5.65
C GLY A 71 4.43 -10.12 4.45
N GLY A 72 3.39 -9.53 3.87
CA GLY A 72 3.47 -8.53 2.80
C GLY A 72 3.17 -7.13 3.35
N SER A 73 3.76 -6.09 2.77
CA SER A 73 3.45 -4.69 3.13
C SER A 73 3.73 -4.39 4.61
N TYR A 74 2.80 -3.75 5.33
CA TYR A 74 2.85 -3.61 6.79
C TYR A 74 2.99 -4.97 7.52
N GLY A 75 2.35 -6.04 7.04
CA GLY A 75 2.57 -7.39 7.56
C GLY A 75 4.01 -7.88 7.39
N GLY A 76 4.68 -7.43 6.32
CA GLY A 76 6.11 -7.65 6.09
C GLY A 76 6.99 -6.84 7.04
N MET A 77 6.60 -5.59 7.32
CA MET A 77 7.24 -4.78 8.37
C MET A 77 7.14 -5.49 9.72
N LEU A 78 5.94 -5.93 10.10
CA LEU A 78 5.71 -6.71 11.31
C LEU A 78 6.54 -8.00 11.33
N SER A 79 6.65 -8.73 10.21
CA SER A 79 7.45 -9.96 10.15
C SER A 79 8.93 -9.70 10.43
N ALA A 80 9.51 -8.67 9.79
CA ALA A 80 10.89 -8.26 10.03
C ALA A 80 11.08 -7.78 11.47
N TRP A 81 10.20 -6.91 11.96
CA TRP A 81 10.24 -6.41 13.34
C TRP A 81 10.05 -7.50 14.38
N PHE A 82 9.25 -8.51 14.09
CA PHE A 82 9.05 -9.66 14.97
C PHE A 82 10.35 -10.46 15.10
N ARG A 83 11.06 -10.70 13.99
CA ARG A 83 12.39 -11.30 14.02
C ARG A 83 13.41 -10.43 14.75
N ILE A 84 13.38 -9.11 14.55
CA ILE A 84 14.29 -8.15 15.21
C ILE A 84 14.09 -8.15 16.74
N LYS A 85 12.83 -8.12 17.21
CA LYS A 85 12.51 -7.96 18.63
C LYS A 85 12.36 -9.26 19.40
N TYR A 86 11.92 -10.32 18.74
CA TYR A 86 11.68 -11.63 19.33
C TYR A 86 12.47 -12.73 18.62
N PRO A 87 13.81 -12.62 18.47
CA PRO A 87 14.63 -13.64 17.80
C PRO A 87 14.66 -14.98 18.56
N HIS A 88 14.23 -14.99 19.82
CA HIS A 88 14.06 -16.18 20.65
C HIS A 88 12.70 -16.89 20.42
N VAL A 89 11.75 -16.23 19.74
CA VAL A 89 10.43 -16.78 19.37
C VAL A 89 10.39 -17.17 17.90
N VAL A 90 10.93 -16.32 17.02
CA VAL A 90 10.91 -16.47 15.56
C VAL A 90 12.32 -16.66 15.04
N THR A 91 12.56 -17.75 14.30
CA THR A 91 13.86 -18.16 13.76
C THR A 91 14.29 -17.33 12.55
N GLY A 92 13.35 -16.89 11.73
CA GLY A 92 13.59 -16.04 10.57
C GLY A 92 12.32 -15.38 10.06
N ALA A 93 12.45 -14.41 9.16
CA ALA A 93 11.32 -13.71 8.57
C ALA A 93 11.46 -13.56 7.07
N TRP A 94 10.35 -13.74 6.34
CA TRP A 94 10.19 -13.28 4.97
C TRP A 94 9.28 -12.06 4.98
N ALA A 95 9.89 -10.90 4.75
CA ALA A 95 9.24 -9.61 4.68
C ALA A 95 9.16 -9.15 3.21
N ALA A 96 8.01 -9.38 2.59
CA ALA A 96 7.77 -9.06 1.19
C ALA A 96 7.18 -7.65 1.03
N SER A 97 7.73 -6.87 0.11
CA SER A 97 7.33 -5.47 -0.17
C SER A 97 7.15 -4.64 1.11
N ALA A 98 8.07 -4.78 2.06
CA ALA A 98 8.01 -4.09 3.35
C ALA A 98 8.80 -2.76 3.29
N PRO A 99 8.14 -1.58 3.37
CA PRO A 99 8.80 -0.27 3.30
C PRO A 99 9.46 0.11 4.65
N LEU A 100 10.40 -0.72 5.11
CA LEU A 100 11.02 -0.67 6.44
C LEU A 100 11.83 0.60 6.75
N ILE A 101 12.19 1.39 5.73
CA ILE A 101 12.99 2.61 5.89
C ILE A 101 12.33 3.88 5.32
N TYR A 102 11.03 3.83 4.97
CA TYR A 102 10.29 5.01 4.48
C TYR A 102 9.83 5.95 5.61
N PHE A 103 10.70 6.15 6.61
CA PHE A 103 10.44 6.95 7.79
C PHE A 103 11.47 8.06 7.90
N ARG A 104 11.17 9.13 8.65
CA ARG A 104 12.11 10.23 8.88
C ARG A 104 13.43 9.69 9.44
N GLY A 105 14.53 9.96 8.73
CA GLY A 105 15.87 9.46 9.06
C GLY A 105 16.30 8.20 8.30
N GLY A 106 15.41 7.59 7.50
CA GLY A 106 15.70 6.39 6.70
C GLY A 106 16.48 6.66 5.41
N GLY A 107 16.65 7.93 5.03
CA GLY A 107 17.39 8.33 3.82
C GLY A 107 16.66 7.99 2.52
N VAL A 108 15.35 7.78 2.57
CA VAL A 108 14.48 7.59 1.41
C VAL A 108 14.04 8.95 0.89
N ASP A 109 13.97 9.07 -0.43
CA ASP A 109 13.41 10.25 -1.06
C ASP A 109 11.89 10.29 -0.85
N GLN A 110 11.35 11.38 -0.31
CA GLN A 110 9.91 11.48 0.02
C GLN A 110 9.00 11.21 -1.19
N GLY A 111 9.44 11.58 -2.41
CA GLY A 111 8.70 11.37 -3.65
C GLY A 111 9.05 10.07 -4.37
N ALA A 112 9.72 9.12 -3.73
CA ALA A 112 10.11 7.85 -4.34
C ALA A 112 8.90 7.02 -4.76
N PHE A 113 7.85 6.96 -3.93
CA PHE A 113 6.61 6.23 -4.22
C PHE A 113 6.01 6.71 -5.56
N ASP A 114 5.74 8.01 -5.66
CA ASP A 114 5.13 8.61 -6.84
C ASP A 114 6.02 8.61 -8.09
N ALA A 115 7.34 8.69 -7.89
CA ALA A 115 8.31 8.53 -8.98
C ALA A 115 8.27 7.11 -9.56
N ILE A 116 8.16 6.09 -8.71
CA ILE A 116 8.04 4.69 -9.13
C ILE A 116 6.69 4.45 -9.80
N THR A 117 5.58 4.95 -9.24
CA THR A 117 4.26 4.93 -9.89
C THR A 117 4.32 5.53 -11.29
N THR A 118 4.93 6.73 -11.42
CA THR A 118 5.14 7.38 -12.71
C THR A 118 5.95 6.50 -13.67
N LYS A 119 7.05 5.90 -13.20
CA LYS A 119 7.90 5.00 -14.00
C LYS A 119 7.10 3.79 -14.48
N THR A 120 6.28 3.16 -13.62
CA THR A 120 5.45 2.00 -13.97
C THR A 120 4.50 2.33 -15.13
N PHE A 121 3.76 3.44 -15.04
CA PHE A 121 2.83 3.87 -16.10
C PHE A 121 3.55 4.29 -17.38
N VAL A 122 4.62 5.08 -17.28
CA VAL A 122 5.37 5.54 -18.48
C VAL A 122 6.04 4.38 -19.20
N ASN A 123 6.62 3.43 -18.47
CA ASN A 123 7.21 2.23 -19.07
C ASN A 123 6.16 1.31 -19.70
N ALA A 124 4.92 1.32 -19.20
CA ALA A 124 3.78 0.66 -19.79
C ALA A 124 3.20 1.38 -21.03
N GLY A 125 3.75 2.53 -21.41
CA GLY A 125 3.38 3.26 -22.63
C GLY A 125 2.38 4.39 -22.43
N CYS A 126 2.03 4.74 -21.19
CA CYS A 126 1.26 5.95 -20.94
C CYS A 126 2.06 7.20 -21.31
N ASN A 127 1.42 8.13 -22.02
CA ASN A 127 1.94 9.45 -22.28
C ASN A 127 1.89 10.28 -20.98
N ARG A 128 3.08 10.50 -20.41
CA ARG A 128 3.27 11.32 -19.20
C ARG A 128 2.58 12.68 -19.26
N PHE A 129 2.53 13.32 -20.43
CA PHE A 129 1.89 14.62 -20.58
C PHE A 129 0.39 14.55 -20.26
N ILE A 130 -0.29 13.49 -20.68
CA ILE A 130 -1.72 13.31 -20.45
C ILE A 130 -1.98 13.26 -18.95
N VAL A 131 -1.33 12.33 -18.25
CA VAL A 131 -1.50 12.15 -16.79
C VAL A 131 -1.19 13.45 -16.04
N ALA A 132 -0.03 14.05 -16.32
CA ALA A 132 0.43 15.24 -15.60
C ALA A 132 -0.45 16.50 -15.80
N ASN A 133 -1.16 16.59 -16.93
CA ASN A 133 -2.02 17.75 -17.22
C ASN A 133 -3.50 17.48 -16.92
N SER A 134 -3.92 16.23 -16.74
CA SER A 134 -5.30 15.89 -16.34
C SER A 134 -5.71 16.50 -15.00
N TRP A 135 -4.79 16.62 -14.04
CA TRP A 135 -5.08 17.20 -12.72
C TRP A 135 -5.57 18.65 -12.82
N ASN A 136 -4.85 19.49 -13.58
CA ASN A 136 -5.23 20.88 -13.81
C ASN A 136 -6.44 20.99 -14.73
N ALA A 137 -6.58 20.10 -15.73
CA ALA A 137 -7.76 20.06 -16.58
C ALA A 137 -9.04 19.83 -15.78
N ILE A 138 -9.01 18.94 -14.78
CA ILE A 138 -10.13 18.69 -13.87
C ILE A 138 -10.47 19.94 -13.06
N LEU A 139 -9.47 20.65 -12.52
CA LEU A 139 -9.68 21.88 -11.76
C LEU A 139 -10.19 23.04 -12.63
N ASN A 140 -9.70 23.15 -13.86
CA ASN A 140 -10.20 24.13 -14.83
C ASN A 140 -11.69 23.88 -15.15
N LEU A 141 -12.05 22.62 -15.39
CA LEU A 141 -13.45 22.24 -15.62
C LEU A 141 -14.32 22.50 -14.38
N SER A 142 -13.86 22.14 -13.17
CA SER A 142 -14.63 22.35 -11.94
C SER A 142 -14.89 23.83 -11.63
N SER A 143 -14.04 24.73 -12.12
CA SER A 143 -14.19 26.19 -11.94
C SER A 143 -15.39 26.80 -12.67
N THR A 144 -16.02 26.08 -13.61
CA THR A 144 -17.14 26.59 -14.42
C THR A 144 -18.40 25.72 -14.26
N ASP A 145 -19.59 26.31 -14.38
CA ASP A 145 -20.86 25.58 -14.27
C ASP A 145 -20.97 24.48 -15.35
N SER A 146 -20.59 24.81 -16.59
CA SER A 146 -20.62 23.86 -17.71
C SER A 146 -19.60 22.75 -17.54
N GLY A 147 -18.39 23.04 -17.02
CA GLY A 147 -17.37 22.03 -16.77
C GLY A 147 -17.75 21.11 -15.62
N ARG A 148 -18.35 21.62 -14.53
CA ARG A 148 -18.93 20.77 -13.48
C ARG A 148 -20.05 19.88 -14.00
N ALA A 149 -20.94 20.42 -14.85
CA ALA A 149 -21.97 19.61 -15.51
C ALA A 149 -21.36 18.52 -16.40
N PHE A 150 -20.30 18.82 -17.14
CA PHE A 150 -19.56 17.82 -17.93
C PHE A 150 -18.98 16.72 -17.03
N LEU A 151 -18.21 17.07 -16.01
CA LEU A 151 -17.56 16.11 -15.10
C LEU A 151 -18.60 15.20 -14.42
N ASN A 152 -19.66 15.79 -13.86
CA ASN A 152 -20.71 15.06 -13.16
C ASN A 152 -21.45 14.07 -14.08
N ASN A 153 -21.81 14.50 -15.30
CA ASN A 153 -22.56 13.67 -16.23
C ASN A 153 -21.68 12.61 -16.91
N GLN A 154 -20.53 13.03 -17.44
CA GLN A 154 -19.63 12.16 -18.19
C GLN A 154 -19.10 11.02 -17.32
N PHE A 155 -18.77 11.31 -16.05
CA PHE A 155 -18.17 10.34 -15.13
C PHE A 155 -19.20 9.65 -14.24
N ARG A 156 -20.50 9.90 -14.45
CA ARG A 156 -21.61 9.32 -13.66
C ARG A 156 -21.36 9.49 -12.16
N ILE A 157 -21.04 10.71 -11.74
CA ILE A 157 -20.78 11.00 -10.32
C ILE A 157 -22.09 10.82 -9.55
N ASP A 158 -22.01 10.13 -8.40
CA ASP A 158 -23.18 9.87 -7.55
C ASP A 158 -23.86 11.19 -7.15
N PRO A 159 -25.20 11.29 -7.21
CA PRO A 159 -25.93 12.48 -6.77
C PRO A 159 -25.52 13.02 -5.40
N LYS A 160 -25.07 12.17 -4.47
CA LYS A 160 -24.61 12.61 -3.14
C LYS A 160 -23.19 13.19 -3.13
N SER A 161 -22.38 12.93 -4.15
CA SER A 161 -20.98 13.38 -4.24
C SER A 161 -20.72 14.31 -5.43
N LEU A 162 -21.75 15.00 -5.92
CA LEU A 162 -21.62 15.88 -7.09
C LEU A 162 -20.61 17.01 -6.83
N ILE A 163 -19.84 17.34 -7.86
CA ILE A 163 -18.98 18.53 -7.86
C ILE A 163 -19.88 19.75 -7.97
N THR A 164 -20.00 20.51 -6.88
CA THR A 164 -20.86 21.71 -6.78
C THR A 164 -20.09 23.02 -6.67
N SER A 165 -18.78 22.95 -6.37
CA SER A 165 -17.87 24.10 -6.25
C SER A 165 -16.59 23.85 -7.04
N THR A 166 -15.77 24.90 -7.19
CA THR A 166 -14.41 24.78 -7.76
C THR A 166 -13.58 23.75 -7.00
N ASP A 167 -13.60 23.84 -5.67
CA ASP A 167 -12.80 22.98 -4.78
C ASP A 167 -13.24 21.51 -4.84
N GLY A 168 -14.51 21.24 -5.19
CA GLY A 168 -15.00 19.87 -5.39
C GLY A 168 -14.27 19.10 -6.51
N GLY A 169 -13.52 19.79 -7.39
CA GLY A 169 -12.63 19.12 -8.35
C GLY A 169 -11.50 18.33 -7.68
N TRP A 170 -11.08 18.71 -6.47
CA TRP A 170 -10.05 17.98 -5.72
C TRP A 170 -10.52 16.59 -5.29
N ASN A 171 -11.79 16.43 -4.91
CA ASN A 171 -12.36 15.11 -4.61
C ASN A 171 -12.17 14.15 -5.79
N LEU A 172 -12.37 14.64 -7.02
CA LEU A 172 -12.16 13.84 -8.23
C LEU A 172 -10.66 13.56 -8.49
N ASN A 173 -9.78 14.54 -8.26
CA ASN A 173 -8.33 14.33 -8.39
C ASN A 173 -7.81 13.28 -7.40
N TYR A 174 -8.22 13.33 -6.12
CA TYR A 174 -7.85 12.32 -5.13
C TYR A 174 -8.39 10.94 -5.50
N TYR A 175 -9.65 10.87 -5.92
CA TYR A 175 -10.26 9.62 -6.41
C TYR A 175 -9.47 9.01 -7.60
N PHE A 176 -9.06 9.83 -8.57
CA PHE A 176 -8.24 9.32 -9.68
C PHE A 176 -6.80 9.00 -9.29
N ARG A 177 -6.18 9.78 -8.39
CA ARG A 177 -4.84 9.50 -7.88
C ARG A 177 -4.76 8.14 -7.22
N GLU A 178 -5.71 7.85 -6.33
CA GLU A 178 -5.78 6.57 -5.62
C GLU A 178 -5.85 5.39 -6.59
N ALA A 179 -6.71 5.47 -7.62
CA ALA A 179 -6.77 4.43 -8.66
C ALA A 179 -5.43 4.21 -9.38
N ILE A 180 -4.71 5.29 -9.71
CA ILE A 180 -3.42 5.21 -10.40
C ILE A 180 -2.36 4.56 -9.50
N GLU A 181 -2.27 4.98 -8.24
CA GLU A 181 -1.31 4.44 -7.27
C GLU A 181 -1.59 2.97 -6.95
N TYR A 182 -2.86 2.62 -6.67
CA TYR A 182 -3.23 1.25 -6.39
C TYR A 182 -3.07 0.35 -7.61
N MET A 183 -3.41 0.79 -8.82
CA MET A 183 -3.12 0.00 -10.02
C MET A 183 -1.62 -0.29 -10.20
N ALA A 184 -0.71 0.65 -9.89
CA ALA A 184 0.72 0.37 -9.89
C ALA A 184 1.11 -0.68 -8.83
N MET A 185 0.54 -0.59 -7.63
CA MET A 185 0.77 -1.59 -6.57
C MET A 185 0.30 -2.99 -6.97
N VAL A 186 -0.84 -3.10 -7.66
CA VAL A 186 -1.43 -4.39 -8.04
C VAL A 186 -1.35 -4.69 -9.54
N ASP A 187 -0.28 -4.23 -10.20
CA ASP A 187 0.01 -4.52 -11.61
C ASP A 187 0.47 -5.99 -11.80
N TYR A 188 -0.40 -6.92 -11.46
CA TYR A 188 -0.14 -8.36 -11.45
C TYR A 188 -0.39 -8.98 -12.83
N PRO A 189 0.32 -10.06 -13.19
CA PRO A 189 0.26 -10.68 -14.53
C PRO A 189 -1.02 -11.48 -14.83
N TYR A 190 -1.97 -11.52 -13.90
CA TYR A 190 -3.22 -12.27 -14.01
C TYR A 190 -4.32 -11.59 -13.19
N PRO A 191 -5.61 -11.89 -13.46
CA PRO A 191 -6.70 -11.28 -12.72
C PRO A 191 -6.61 -11.53 -11.21
N THR A 192 -6.89 -10.50 -10.42
CA THR A 192 -6.89 -10.58 -8.95
C THR A 192 -8.07 -9.81 -8.37
N GLY A 193 -8.36 -10.05 -7.09
CA GLY A 193 -9.36 -9.31 -6.31
C GLY A 193 -8.80 -8.99 -4.93
N PHE A 194 -7.61 -8.37 -4.87
CA PHE A 194 -6.96 -8.04 -3.61
C PHE A 194 -7.50 -6.74 -3.01
N LEU A 195 -7.42 -5.64 -3.77
CA LEU A 195 -8.01 -4.35 -3.41
C LEU A 195 -9.36 -4.20 -4.12
N GLU A 196 -9.34 -4.28 -5.44
CA GLU A 196 -10.52 -4.35 -6.32
C GLU A 196 -10.39 -5.55 -7.26
N PRO A 197 -11.50 -6.07 -7.82
CA PRO A 197 -11.45 -6.97 -8.95
C PRO A 197 -10.74 -6.27 -10.11
N LEU A 198 -9.64 -6.84 -10.59
CA LEU A 198 -8.82 -6.26 -11.67
C LEU A 198 -8.41 -7.33 -12.67
N PRO A 199 -8.26 -6.97 -13.96
CA PRO A 199 -7.71 -7.87 -14.96
C PRO A 199 -6.21 -8.11 -14.68
N GLY A 200 -5.62 -9.05 -15.42
CA GLY A 200 -4.16 -9.14 -15.48
C GLY A 200 -3.60 -7.89 -16.19
N TRP A 201 -2.50 -7.38 -15.65
CA TRP A 201 -1.83 -6.16 -16.09
C TRP A 201 -2.78 -4.95 -16.18
N PRO A 202 -3.38 -4.48 -15.07
CA PRO A 202 -4.28 -3.33 -15.11
C PRO A 202 -3.64 -2.06 -15.67
N VAL A 203 -2.31 -1.91 -15.62
CA VAL A 203 -1.59 -0.75 -16.19
C VAL A 203 -1.20 -0.98 -17.67
N ASN A 204 -0.64 -2.15 -17.99
CA ASN A 204 -0.04 -2.48 -19.28
C ASN A 204 -0.84 -3.53 -20.08
N VAL A 205 -0.77 -3.55 -21.41
CA VAL A 205 -1.35 -4.64 -22.22
C VAL A 205 -0.60 -5.98 -22.07
N GLY A 206 0.59 -5.97 -21.45
CA GLY A 206 1.47 -7.14 -21.37
C GLY A 206 1.83 -7.67 -22.78
N ASP A 207 2.09 -8.98 -22.89
CA ASP A 207 2.25 -9.66 -24.19
C ASP A 207 0.90 -9.91 -24.89
N ASP A 208 -0.22 -9.62 -24.22
CA ASP A 208 -1.57 -9.81 -24.74
C ASP A 208 -2.12 -8.52 -25.35
N THR A 209 -1.74 -8.28 -26.61
CA THR A 209 -2.26 -7.16 -27.41
C THR A 209 -3.78 -7.23 -27.67
N SER A 210 -4.48 -8.28 -27.21
CA SER A 210 -5.94 -8.39 -27.33
C SER A 210 -6.70 -7.77 -26.15
N SER A 211 -6.03 -7.47 -25.02
CA SER A 211 -6.65 -6.77 -23.90
C SER A 211 -6.77 -5.27 -24.20
N THR A 212 -7.94 -4.83 -24.65
CA THR A 212 -8.21 -3.41 -24.94
C THR A 212 -8.56 -2.58 -23.69
N HIS A 213 -8.60 -3.19 -22.50
CA HIS A 213 -9.14 -2.59 -21.28
C HIS A 213 -8.10 -2.54 -20.15
N VAL A 214 -7.04 -1.76 -20.36
CA VAL A 214 -5.99 -1.47 -19.36
C VAL A 214 -5.68 0.02 -19.36
N ALA A 215 -5.14 0.58 -18.29
CA ALA A 215 -5.08 2.02 -18.08
C ALA A 215 -4.34 2.76 -19.22
N CYS A 216 -3.19 2.24 -19.67
CA CYS A 216 -2.40 2.95 -20.68
C CYS A 216 -2.99 2.94 -22.09
N THR A 217 -3.97 2.09 -22.43
CA THR A 217 -4.62 2.16 -23.75
C THR A 217 -5.44 3.44 -23.91
N TYR A 218 -5.91 4.04 -22.81
CA TYR A 218 -6.62 5.32 -22.79
C TYR A 218 -5.69 6.54 -22.73
N MET A 219 -4.44 6.34 -22.33
CA MET A 219 -3.47 7.42 -22.09
C MET A 219 -2.23 7.33 -22.97
N ASN A 220 -2.25 6.59 -24.08
CA ASN A 220 -1.09 6.42 -24.98
C ASN A 220 -1.07 7.37 -26.19
N SER A 221 -2.08 8.26 -26.33
CA SER A 221 -2.17 9.15 -27.48
C SER A 221 -0.93 10.06 -27.58
N PRO A 222 -0.25 10.12 -28.74
CA PRO A 222 0.97 10.90 -28.87
C PRO A 222 0.68 12.41 -28.88
N GLY A 223 1.68 13.19 -28.45
CA GLY A 223 1.62 14.66 -28.48
C GLY A 223 1.17 15.27 -27.16
N SER A 224 0.83 16.56 -27.23
CA SER A 224 0.56 17.41 -26.07
C SER A 224 -0.55 18.45 -26.32
N ASN A 225 -1.36 18.25 -27.36
CA ASN A 225 -2.42 19.17 -27.75
C ASN A 225 -3.78 18.52 -27.51
N PHE A 226 -4.29 18.67 -26.28
CA PHE A 226 -5.55 18.11 -25.82
C PHE A 226 -6.36 19.19 -25.13
N THR A 227 -7.68 19.15 -25.24
CA THR A 227 -8.57 19.99 -24.42
C THR A 227 -8.68 19.44 -23.00
N ASP A 228 -9.15 20.27 -22.06
CA ASP A 228 -9.37 19.82 -20.67
C ASP A 228 -10.36 18.65 -20.60
N GLU A 229 -11.44 18.69 -21.40
CA GLU A 229 -12.41 17.57 -21.49
C GLU A 229 -11.77 16.28 -21.99
N GLN A 230 -10.84 16.36 -22.95
CA GLN A 230 -10.11 15.19 -23.46
C GLN A 230 -9.18 14.61 -22.39
N LEU A 231 -8.42 15.46 -21.70
CA LEU A 231 -7.51 15.05 -20.62
C LEU A 231 -8.27 14.40 -19.46
N ALA A 232 -9.36 15.02 -19.02
CA ALA A 232 -10.20 14.49 -17.95
C ALA A 232 -10.86 13.16 -18.35
N THR A 233 -11.32 13.03 -19.61
CA THR A 233 -11.92 11.77 -20.11
C THR A 233 -10.90 10.63 -20.19
N MET A 234 -9.67 10.90 -20.64
CA MET A 234 -8.62 9.88 -20.70
C MET A 234 -8.23 9.40 -19.30
N MET A 235 -8.11 10.32 -18.33
CA MET A 235 -7.88 9.99 -16.93
C MET A 235 -9.02 9.16 -16.34
N TYR A 236 -10.28 9.57 -16.58
CA TYR A 236 -11.45 8.82 -16.12
C TYR A 236 -11.45 7.39 -16.64
N ASN A 237 -11.23 7.20 -17.95
CA ASN A 237 -11.23 5.85 -18.53
C ASN A 237 -10.12 4.97 -17.94
N ALA A 238 -8.95 5.55 -17.68
CA ALA A 238 -7.86 4.84 -17.02
C ALA A 238 -8.19 4.49 -15.56
N ALA A 239 -8.64 5.45 -14.75
CA ALA A 239 -9.02 5.22 -13.36
C ALA A 239 -10.22 4.25 -13.22
N ASN A 240 -11.14 4.26 -14.18
CA ASN A 240 -12.30 3.38 -14.19
C ASN A 240 -11.93 1.90 -14.45
N ILE A 241 -10.69 1.59 -14.89
CA ILE A 241 -10.17 0.22 -14.85
C ILE A 241 -10.09 -0.29 -13.41
N TYR A 242 -9.67 0.56 -12.47
CA TYR A 242 -9.60 0.23 -11.05
C TYR A 242 -11.00 0.03 -10.46
N TYR A 243 -11.87 1.04 -10.59
CA TYR A 243 -13.16 1.05 -9.90
C TYR A 243 -14.27 0.24 -10.58
N ASN A 244 -14.13 -0.11 -11.86
CA ASN A 244 -15.24 -0.68 -12.63
C ASN A 244 -14.78 -1.66 -13.72
N SER A 245 -13.76 -2.48 -13.44
CA SER A 245 -13.32 -3.53 -14.35
C SER A 245 -14.43 -4.54 -14.69
N THR A 246 -15.38 -4.76 -13.77
CA THR A 246 -16.52 -5.68 -13.90
C THR A 246 -17.66 -5.10 -14.72
N GLY A 247 -17.69 -3.79 -14.94
CA GLY A 247 -18.80 -3.07 -15.56
C GLY A 247 -20.04 -2.93 -14.69
N SER A 248 -20.00 -3.33 -13.41
CA SER A 248 -21.17 -3.29 -12.51
C SER A 248 -21.38 -1.95 -11.79
N LEU A 249 -20.39 -1.04 -11.81
CA LEU A 249 -20.48 0.24 -11.12
C LEU A 249 -21.47 1.18 -11.84
N GLN A 250 -22.52 1.56 -11.12
CA GLN A 250 -23.55 2.46 -11.65
C GLN A 250 -23.09 3.92 -11.59
N TYR A 251 -22.54 4.33 -10.44
CA TYR A 251 -22.10 5.69 -10.16
C TYR A 251 -20.74 5.69 -9.45
N ASN A 252 -19.93 6.72 -9.71
CA ASN A 252 -18.68 6.96 -9.00
C ASN A 252 -18.95 7.88 -7.81
N CYS A 253 -18.66 7.41 -6.60
CA CYS A 253 -18.70 8.25 -5.42
C CYS A 253 -17.31 8.77 -5.09
N ILE A 254 -17.11 10.08 -5.28
CA ILE A 254 -15.78 10.69 -5.24
C ILE A 254 -15.53 11.49 -3.95
N ASP A 255 -16.57 11.74 -3.15
CA ASP A 255 -16.47 12.54 -1.94
C ASP A 255 -16.33 11.62 -0.73
N PRO A 256 -15.15 11.60 -0.07
CA PRO A 256 -14.88 10.70 1.04
C PRO A 256 -15.76 10.98 2.26
N THR A 257 -16.35 12.17 2.40
CA THR A 257 -17.26 12.47 3.50
C THR A 257 -18.56 11.66 3.44
N TYR A 258 -18.98 11.23 2.23
CA TYR A 258 -20.19 10.45 2.00
C TYR A 258 -19.92 8.97 1.73
N CYS A 259 -18.69 8.61 1.37
CA CYS A 259 -18.35 7.27 0.88
C CYS A 259 -17.19 6.60 1.60
N GLY A 260 -16.49 7.34 2.47
CA GLY A 260 -15.21 6.92 3.00
C GLY A 260 -14.10 6.99 1.94
N ASP A 261 -12.88 6.75 2.41
CA ASP A 261 -11.72 6.50 1.56
C ASP A 261 -11.95 5.18 0.80
N PRO A 262 -11.92 5.15 -0.54
CA PRO A 262 -12.28 3.93 -1.28
C PRO A 262 -11.34 2.75 -1.01
N GLY A 263 -10.06 2.99 -0.71
CA GLY A 263 -9.10 1.94 -0.32
C GLY A 263 -9.42 1.24 1.02
N THR A 264 -10.12 1.90 1.93
CA THR A 264 -10.37 1.41 3.30
C THR A 264 -11.85 1.31 3.67
N ALA A 265 -12.76 1.93 2.92
CA ALA A 265 -14.19 1.94 3.19
C ALA A 265 -14.80 0.53 3.23
N GLY A 266 -14.25 -0.41 2.46
CA GLY A 266 -14.64 -1.82 2.48
C GLY A 266 -14.35 -2.54 3.80
N LEU A 267 -13.50 -1.96 4.67
CA LEU A 267 -13.17 -2.50 6.00
C LEU A 267 -14.26 -2.20 7.06
N GLY A 268 -15.27 -1.41 6.71
CA GLY A 268 -16.39 -1.11 7.61
C GLY A 268 -15.93 -0.40 8.88
N ASN A 269 -16.17 -1.02 10.05
CA ASN A 269 -15.81 -0.43 11.34
C ASN A 269 -14.29 -0.30 11.54
N ASP A 270 -13.48 -1.02 10.75
CA ASP A 270 -12.02 -1.03 10.89
C ASP A 270 -11.32 0.03 10.01
N ALA A 271 -12.10 0.83 9.26
CA ALA A 271 -11.56 1.84 8.35
C ALA A 271 -10.69 2.90 9.05
N LEU A 272 -10.86 3.09 10.37
CA LEU A 272 -10.03 4.00 11.18
C LEU A 272 -8.72 3.36 11.68
N GLY A 273 -8.51 2.06 11.50
CA GLY A 273 -7.33 1.34 11.98
C GLY A 273 -6.04 1.87 11.37
N TRP A 274 -5.92 1.80 10.05
CA TRP A 274 -4.72 2.25 9.35
C TRP A 274 -4.48 3.76 9.48
N PRO A 275 -5.50 4.63 9.29
CA PRO A 275 -5.34 6.07 9.56
C PRO A 275 -4.87 6.36 10.99
N TRP A 276 -5.37 5.64 11.99
CA TRP A 276 -4.91 5.82 13.37
C TRP A 276 -3.44 5.46 13.53
N GLN A 277 -3.00 4.37 12.91
CA GLN A 277 -1.59 3.96 12.95
C GLN A 277 -0.68 5.00 12.31
N GLU A 278 -1.03 5.57 11.15
CA GLU A 278 -0.25 6.65 10.51
C GLU A 278 -0.27 7.95 11.33
N CYS A 279 -1.38 8.23 12.01
CA CYS A 279 -1.57 9.39 12.88
C CYS A 279 -1.05 9.21 14.31
N SER A 280 -0.39 8.09 14.62
CA SER A 280 0.18 7.82 15.95
C SER A 280 1.64 7.32 15.89
N GLU A 281 1.91 6.26 15.13
CA GLU A 281 3.18 5.52 15.22
C GLU A 281 3.86 5.30 13.86
N ILE A 282 3.09 4.90 12.84
CA ILE A 282 3.59 4.48 11.52
C ILE A 282 3.64 5.70 10.58
N VAL A 283 4.46 6.66 10.95
CA VAL A 283 4.53 7.97 10.28
C VAL A 283 5.39 7.90 9.02
N ILE A 284 4.80 7.51 7.90
CA ILE A 284 5.51 7.37 6.62
C ILE A 284 5.82 8.76 6.05
N ASP A 285 7.10 9.02 5.82
CA ASP A 285 7.60 10.33 5.41
C ASP A 285 7.58 10.46 3.88
N MET A 286 6.38 10.62 3.31
CA MET A 286 6.14 10.66 1.86
C MET A 286 5.38 11.91 1.41
N CYS A 287 5.60 12.32 0.16
CA CYS A 287 4.84 13.35 -0.53
C CYS A 287 5.12 13.30 -2.03
N SER A 288 4.16 13.72 -2.85
CA SER A 288 4.39 13.94 -4.28
C SER A 288 5.24 15.19 -4.50
N ARG A 289 6.24 15.12 -5.41
CA ARG A 289 7.07 16.27 -5.80
C ARG A 289 6.63 16.92 -7.09
N GLY A 290 5.83 16.23 -7.90
CA GLY A 290 5.41 16.68 -9.21
C GLY A 290 6.57 17.02 -10.16
N GLY A 291 6.24 17.81 -11.19
CA GLY A 291 7.23 18.41 -12.08
C GLY A 291 7.97 17.39 -12.91
N THR A 292 9.27 17.19 -12.65
CA THR A 292 10.12 16.20 -13.34
C THR A 292 10.28 14.89 -12.56
N ASN A 293 9.96 14.87 -11.27
CA ASN A 293 10.08 13.70 -10.41
C ASN A 293 8.98 12.68 -10.73
N ASP A 294 7.75 13.16 -10.74
CA ASP A 294 6.55 12.36 -10.92
C ASP A 294 5.48 13.19 -11.66
N PHE A 295 4.43 12.52 -12.15
CA PHE A 295 3.36 13.17 -12.90
C PHE A 295 2.22 13.71 -12.02
N PHE A 296 2.34 13.71 -10.70
CA PHE A 296 1.31 14.23 -9.80
C PHE A 296 1.53 15.73 -9.52
N TRP A 297 0.66 16.33 -8.71
CA TRP A 297 0.85 17.70 -8.23
C TRP A 297 1.84 17.75 -7.07
N ASP A 298 2.59 18.85 -6.93
CA ASP A 298 3.57 19.01 -5.85
C ASP A 298 2.86 19.24 -4.50
N GLU A 299 3.16 18.37 -3.54
CA GLU A 299 2.71 18.43 -2.15
C GLU A 299 3.88 18.63 -1.18
N CYS A 300 5.10 18.27 -1.59
CA CYS A 300 6.29 18.38 -0.77
C CYS A 300 6.66 19.84 -0.42
N GLY A 301 6.20 20.81 -1.20
CA GLY A 301 6.37 22.24 -0.90
C GLY A 301 5.87 22.68 0.48
N LYS A 302 5.03 21.88 1.15
CA LYS A 302 4.48 22.13 2.49
C LYS A 302 5.19 21.42 3.66
N ASP A 303 6.23 20.61 3.43
CA ASP A 303 6.72 19.54 4.35
C ASP A 303 5.68 18.41 4.48
N SER A 304 6.07 17.18 4.11
CA SER A 304 5.22 15.96 4.18
C SER A 304 4.60 15.77 5.57
N ILE A 305 5.33 16.14 6.61
CA ILE A 305 4.86 16.01 7.99
C ILE A 305 3.74 17.00 8.29
N ALA A 306 3.82 18.23 7.78
CA ALA A 306 2.74 19.18 7.97
C ALA A 306 1.46 18.76 7.23
N LEU A 307 1.61 18.17 6.03
CA LEU A 307 0.51 17.58 5.27
C LEU A 307 -0.18 16.45 6.07
N LEU A 308 0.61 15.54 6.65
CA LEU A 308 0.06 14.43 7.43
C LEU A 308 -0.61 14.92 8.74
N ILE A 309 -0.10 15.97 9.39
CA ILE A 309 -0.80 16.62 10.53
C ILE A 309 -2.18 17.12 10.11
N GLU A 310 -2.29 17.78 8.97
CA GLU A 310 -3.54 18.32 8.45
C GLU A 310 -4.55 17.18 8.22
N GLN A 311 -4.11 16.12 7.53
CA GLN A 311 -4.92 14.92 7.31
C GLN A 311 -5.37 14.26 8.62
N CYS A 312 -4.46 14.08 9.58
CA CYS A 312 -4.80 13.49 10.88
C CYS A 312 -5.79 14.32 11.69
N ASN A 313 -5.65 15.65 11.68
CA ASN A 313 -6.61 16.55 12.32
C ASN A 313 -7.99 16.43 11.67
N ASP A 314 -8.06 16.34 10.35
CA ASP A 314 -9.32 16.24 9.62
C ASP A 314 -10.00 14.88 9.86
N THR A 315 -9.26 13.78 9.72
CA THR A 315 -9.77 12.41 9.94
C THR A 315 -10.25 12.21 11.38
N PHE A 316 -9.52 12.74 12.37
CA PHE A 316 -9.82 12.54 13.79
C PHE A 316 -10.37 13.78 14.50
N ALA A 317 -10.95 14.73 13.75
CA ALA A 317 -11.49 15.98 14.29
C ALA A 317 -12.50 15.76 15.42
N THR A 318 -13.36 14.75 15.28
CA THR A 318 -14.39 14.39 16.29
C THR A 318 -13.81 13.77 17.55
N PHE A 319 -12.55 13.33 17.52
CA PHE A 319 -11.86 12.68 18.63
C PHE A 319 -10.91 13.62 19.39
N ASN A 320 -10.81 14.89 18.98
CA ASN A 320 -9.84 15.86 19.53
C ASN A 320 -8.39 15.36 19.40
N TRP A 321 -8.02 14.79 18.26
CA TRP A 321 -6.63 14.42 17.98
C TRP A 321 -5.72 15.64 18.06
N THR A 322 -4.50 15.41 18.57
CA THR A 322 -3.44 16.43 18.61
C THR A 322 -2.09 15.74 18.38
N THR A 323 -1.05 16.52 18.13
CA THR A 323 0.31 15.98 17.96
C THR A 323 0.87 15.32 19.23
N ASP A 324 0.20 15.41 20.39
CA ASP A 324 0.65 14.78 21.64
C ASP A 324 0.56 13.24 21.59
N VAL A 325 -0.36 12.68 20.79
CA VAL A 325 -0.46 11.23 20.58
C VAL A 325 0.43 10.73 19.43
N TRP A 326 1.14 11.66 18.78
CA TRP A 326 1.89 11.37 17.57
C TRP A 326 3.39 11.27 17.84
N ASN A 327 4.01 10.18 17.39
CA ASN A 327 5.44 9.96 17.53
C ASN A 327 6.09 9.60 16.19
N ILE A 328 6.51 10.65 15.48
CA ILE A 328 7.25 10.54 14.20
C ILE A 328 8.55 9.73 14.29
N GLN A 329 9.11 9.52 15.47
CA GLN A 329 10.33 8.74 15.66
C GLN A 329 10.05 7.32 16.17
N ALA A 330 8.79 6.92 16.38
CA ALA A 330 8.44 5.65 16.99
C ALA A 330 9.12 4.47 16.28
N VAL A 331 8.90 4.31 14.98
CA VAL A 331 9.49 3.20 14.21
C VAL A 331 11.02 3.16 14.31
N ASN A 332 11.69 4.31 14.24
CA ASN A 332 13.15 4.38 14.36
C ASN A 332 13.63 4.02 15.78
N LEU A 333 12.97 4.53 16.81
CA LEU A 333 13.31 4.24 18.22
C LEU A 333 13.05 2.78 18.59
N LEU A 334 11.96 2.23 18.09
CA LEU A 334 11.55 0.86 18.35
C LEU A 334 12.40 -0.09 17.54
N TYR A 335 12.41 0.01 16.22
CA TYR A 335 12.95 -1.05 15.35
C TYR A 335 14.29 -0.70 14.71
N GLY A 336 14.65 0.58 14.66
CA GLY A 336 15.80 1.08 13.92
C GLY A 336 15.58 1.07 12.41
N LEU A 337 16.41 1.84 11.69
CA LEU A 337 16.38 1.97 10.23
C LEU A 337 17.63 1.36 9.57
N SER A 338 18.33 0.48 10.28
CA SER A 338 19.46 -0.31 9.77
C SER A 338 19.35 -1.75 10.24
N LEU A 339 20.01 -2.67 9.54
CA LEU A 339 20.01 -4.09 9.91
C LEU A 339 21.25 -4.51 10.71
N ASN A 340 21.91 -3.55 11.36
CA ASN A 340 23.07 -3.84 12.22
C ASN A 340 22.64 -4.70 13.42
N GLY A 341 23.28 -5.85 13.61
CA GLY A 341 22.95 -6.80 14.68
C GLY A 341 21.72 -7.67 14.39
N VAL A 342 21.11 -7.57 13.20
CA VAL A 342 19.98 -8.38 12.77
C VAL A 342 20.47 -9.63 12.02
N SER A 343 19.64 -10.68 11.95
CA SER A 343 19.90 -11.91 11.20
C SER A 343 18.61 -12.59 10.73
N ASN A 344 18.74 -13.44 9.70
CA ASN A 344 17.72 -14.34 9.18
C ASN A 344 16.46 -13.60 8.69
N ILE A 345 16.65 -12.63 7.80
CA ILE A 345 15.55 -11.89 7.17
C ILE A 345 15.72 -11.91 5.65
N ILE A 346 14.71 -12.41 4.96
CA ILE A 346 14.57 -12.33 3.51
C ILE A 346 13.66 -11.14 3.20
N LEU A 347 14.17 -10.21 2.41
CA LEU A 347 13.54 -8.95 2.02
C LEU A 347 13.30 -8.96 0.52
N THR A 348 12.06 -9.14 0.09
CA THR A 348 11.73 -9.17 -1.35
C THR A 348 10.99 -7.91 -1.75
N GLN A 349 11.24 -7.40 -2.97
CA GLN A 349 10.63 -6.17 -3.46
C GLN A 349 10.33 -6.29 -4.95
N GLY A 350 9.10 -6.02 -5.35
CA GLY A 350 8.74 -5.92 -6.76
C GLY A 350 9.32 -4.65 -7.39
N GLU A 351 9.81 -4.72 -8.63
CA GLU A 351 10.30 -3.52 -9.33
C GLU A 351 9.17 -2.53 -9.69
N LEU A 352 7.96 -3.03 -9.96
CA LEU A 352 6.81 -2.20 -10.33
C LEU A 352 6.12 -1.59 -9.10
N ASP A 353 6.42 -2.13 -7.92
CA ASP A 353 5.82 -1.76 -6.65
C ASP A 353 6.33 -0.40 -6.16
N PRO A 354 5.45 0.63 -6.05
CA PRO A 354 5.83 1.93 -5.52
C PRO A 354 6.44 1.88 -4.12
N TRP A 355 6.03 0.92 -3.29
CA TRP A 355 6.56 0.74 -1.94
C TRP A 355 8.01 0.26 -1.89
N SER A 356 8.56 -0.24 -2.99
CA SER A 356 9.97 -0.63 -3.09
C SER A 356 10.93 0.55 -2.86
N GLY A 357 10.48 1.79 -3.03
CA GLY A 357 11.26 2.99 -2.67
C GLY A 357 11.64 3.02 -1.19
N GLY A 358 10.80 2.45 -0.33
CA GLY A 358 10.95 2.39 1.12
C GLY A 358 11.66 1.14 1.66
N GLY A 359 12.09 0.21 0.80
CA GLY A 359 12.74 -1.02 1.23
C GLY A 359 14.26 -0.92 1.29
N TYR A 360 14.89 -1.88 1.98
CA TYR A 360 16.35 -1.97 2.04
C TYR A 360 16.93 -2.34 0.68
N LYS A 361 18.15 -1.87 0.40
CA LYS A 361 18.95 -2.22 -0.79
C LYS A 361 20.06 -3.17 -0.37
N THR A 362 20.65 -3.88 -1.32
CA THR A 362 21.83 -4.74 -1.06
C THR A 362 23.02 -3.96 -0.47
N SER A 363 23.10 -2.66 -0.73
CA SER A 363 24.10 -1.74 -0.17
C SER A 363 23.72 -1.10 1.17
N SER A 364 22.51 -1.36 1.70
CA SER A 364 22.06 -0.76 2.95
C SER A 364 22.87 -1.25 4.15
N ALA A 365 23.01 -0.37 5.15
CA ALA A 365 23.78 -0.66 6.35
C ALA A 365 23.24 -1.91 7.09
N GLY A 366 24.14 -2.83 7.39
CA GLY A 366 23.82 -4.06 8.12
C GLY A 366 23.32 -5.22 7.26
N VAL A 367 23.07 -5.04 5.97
CA VAL A 367 22.79 -6.16 5.06
C VAL A 367 24.02 -7.03 4.93
N SER A 368 23.87 -8.34 5.18
CA SER A 368 24.96 -9.31 5.17
C SER A 368 24.41 -10.72 4.98
N GLN A 369 24.78 -11.37 3.88
CA GLN A 369 24.38 -12.76 3.60
C GLN A 369 24.94 -13.75 4.65
N ASP A 370 26.13 -13.48 5.19
CA ASP A 370 26.71 -14.28 6.30
C ASP A 370 25.84 -14.28 7.57
N ARG A 371 24.91 -13.34 7.70
CA ARG A 371 23.92 -13.27 8.79
C ARG A 371 22.53 -13.72 8.35
N GLY A 372 22.39 -14.35 7.18
CA GLY A 372 21.10 -14.75 6.63
C GLY A 372 20.21 -13.57 6.23
N ILE A 373 20.79 -12.41 5.89
CA ILE A 373 20.04 -11.25 5.39
C ILE A 373 20.14 -11.19 3.88
N TYR A 374 19.01 -11.40 3.20
CA TYR A 374 18.92 -11.41 1.74
C TYR A 374 17.98 -10.30 1.28
N VAL A 375 18.44 -9.49 0.31
CA VAL A 375 17.61 -8.47 -0.35
C VAL A 375 17.44 -8.89 -1.81
N LEU A 376 16.20 -9.14 -2.20
CA LEU A 376 15.82 -9.74 -3.47
C LEU A 376 14.85 -8.83 -4.24
N PRO A 377 15.36 -7.94 -5.12
CA PRO A 377 14.54 -7.27 -6.10
C PRO A 377 13.98 -8.27 -7.12
N ILE A 378 12.71 -8.12 -7.50
CA ILE A 378 12.00 -9.00 -8.42
C ILE A 378 11.54 -8.18 -9.63
N PRO A 379 12.30 -8.17 -10.74
CA PRO A 379 11.93 -7.43 -11.94
C PRO A 379 10.58 -7.90 -12.50
N GLY A 380 9.74 -6.95 -12.91
CA GLY A 380 8.41 -7.23 -13.44
C GLY A 380 7.38 -7.73 -12.42
N ALA A 381 7.69 -7.68 -11.12
CA ALA A 381 6.72 -7.94 -10.06
C ALA A 381 6.20 -6.64 -9.46
N ALA A 382 4.90 -6.62 -9.14
CA ALA A 382 4.26 -5.60 -8.34
C ALA A 382 4.28 -5.97 -6.84
N HIS A 383 3.38 -5.41 -6.04
CA HIS A 383 3.39 -5.51 -4.58
C HIS A 383 3.33 -6.97 -4.09
N HIS A 384 4.40 -7.46 -3.46
CA HIS A 384 4.55 -8.81 -2.91
C HIS A 384 3.94 -9.96 -3.75
N LEU A 385 4.13 -9.94 -5.08
CA LEU A 385 3.65 -10.98 -6.01
C LEU A 385 4.19 -12.38 -5.66
N ASP A 386 5.38 -12.43 -5.07
CA ASP A 386 6.04 -13.62 -4.56
C ASP A 386 5.26 -14.37 -3.47
N LEU A 387 4.44 -13.67 -2.67
CA LEU A 387 3.55 -14.30 -1.67
C LEU A 387 2.27 -14.89 -2.27
N ARG A 388 1.91 -14.52 -3.50
CA ARG A 388 0.69 -15.04 -4.14
C ARG A 388 0.86 -16.51 -4.50
N THR A 389 -0.28 -17.21 -4.59
CA THR A 389 -0.31 -18.59 -5.11
C THR A 389 0.35 -18.65 -6.49
N PRO A 390 1.28 -19.60 -6.73
CA PRO A 390 1.89 -19.75 -8.04
C PRO A 390 0.87 -19.88 -9.17
N ASN A 391 1.15 -19.19 -10.27
CA ASN A 391 0.28 -19.09 -11.43
C ASN A 391 1.10 -19.31 -12.72
N THR A 392 0.48 -19.87 -13.75
CA THR A 392 1.11 -20.08 -15.06
C THR A 392 1.50 -18.78 -15.77
N CYS A 393 0.89 -17.66 -15.39
CA CYS A 393 1.21 -16.32 -15.88
C CYS A 393 2.34 -15.63 -15.09
N ASP A 394 2.88 -16.25 -14.04
CA ASP A 394 3.98 -15.65 -13.28
C ASP A 394 5.21 -15.41 -14.19
N PRO A 395 5.82 -14.21 -14.14
CA PRO A 395 7.12 -13.98 -14.72
C PRO A 395 8.16 -14.96 -14.17
N ASN A 396 9.10 -15.37 -15.03
CA ASN A 396 10.21 -16.24 -14.62
C ASN A 396 10.99 -15.68 -13.43
N THR A 397 11.06 -14.35 -13.30
CA THR A 397 11.70 -13.65 -12.17
C THR A 397 11.04 -13.98 -10.83
N VAL A 398 9.70 -14.06 -10.77
CA VAL A 398 8.95 -14.42 -9.56
C VAL A 398 9.14 -15.90 -9.23
N ALA A 399 9.09 -16.78 -10.24
CA ALA A 399 9.33 -18.21 -10.04
C ALA A 399 10.74 -18.46 -9.49
N ASN A 400 11.75 -17.78 -10.05
CA ASN A 400 13.13 -17.84 -9.57
C ASN A 400 13.28 -17.26 -8.16
N ALA A 401 12.61 -16.15 -7.86
CA ALA A 401 12.63 -15.55 -6.52
C ALA A 401 12.04 -16.53 -5.48
N ARG A 402 10.86 -17.12 -5.73
CA ARG A 402 10.28 -18.14 -4.83
C ARG A 402 11.18 -19.34 -4.62
N TYR A 403 11.88 -19.78 -5.67
CA TYR A 403 12.86 -20.85 -5.56
C TYR A 403 14.07 -20.45 -4.69
N GLN A 404 14.63 -19.26 -4.91
CA GLN A 404 15.73 -18.74 -4.10
C GLN A 404 15.34 -18.59 -2.63
N ILE A 405 14.16 -18.03 -2.35
CA ILE A 405 13.62 -17.86 -1.01
C ILE A 405 13.47 -19.22 -0.30
N PHE A 406 13.02 -20.24 -1.03
CA PHE A 406 12.94 -21.60 -0.49
C PHE A 406 14.31 -22.12 -0.06
N LEU A 407 15.36 -21.90 -0.85
CA LEU A 407 16.73 -22.29 -0.50
C LEU A 407 17.24 -21.48 0.69
N ASP A 408 17.09 -20.17 0.67
CA ASP A 408 17.54 -19.26 1.73
C ASP A 408 16.83 -19.54 3.07
N THR A 409 15.59 -20.05 3.03
CA THR A 409 14.85 -20.47 4.23
C THR A 409 15.36 -21.78 4.82
N LEU A 410 15.96 -22.66 4.01
CA LEU A 410 16.55 -23.93 4.49
C LEU A 410 17.95 -23.75 5.06
N ASP A 411 18.69 -22.76 4.57
CA ASP A 411 20.05 -22.45 5.02
C ASP A 411 20.08 -21.66 6.36
N ASN A 412 18.92 -21.15 6.79
CA ASN A 412 18.70 -20.42 8.05
C ASN A 412 18.00 -21.29 9.10
#